data_AF-A0A520CR27-F1
#
_entry.id   AF-A0A520CR27-F1
#
_cell.length_a   1.000
_cell.length_b   1.000
_cell.length_c   1.000
_cell.angle_alpha   90.00
_cell.angle_beta   90.00
_cell.angle_gamma   90.00
#
_symmetry.space_group_name_H-M   'P 1'
#
loop_
_entity.id
_entity.type
_entity.pdbx_description
1 polymer ?
#
loop_
_entity_poly.entity_id
_entity_poly.type
_entity_poly.pdbx_seq_one_letter_code
_entity_poly.pdbx_strand_id
1 'polypeptide(L)'
;MRFRILIILLLIAFSSKAQTQEDEFVKDLIESLAENLPEDFDLSELQDRLVYFKKHPINLNNTTPEELKSLVFLSPLQISNVFNHIKTNGKLIDVLEIQSIADFDTETVQRLLPFITLNQKDLVDKITLRNIKVLGDNDLVMRFG
;
A
#
# COMPACT_ATOMS: atom_id res chain seq x y z
N MET A 1 -4.64 -26.80 -38.41
CA MET A 1 -3.45 -26.86 -37.53
C MET A 1 -2.80 -25.50 -37.27
N ARG A 2 -2.63 -24.62 -38.28
CA ARG A 2 -1.95 -23.31 -38.11
C ARG A 2 -2.68 -22.28 -37.23
N PHE A 3 -4.01 -22.25 -37.27
CA PHE A 3 -4.83 -21.31 -36.47
C PHE A 3 -4.81 -21.59 -34.95
N ARG A 4 -4.61 -22.86 -34.55
CA ARG A 4 -4.55 -23.25 -33.13
C ARG A 4 -3.27 -22.76 -32.45
N ILE A 5 -2.17 -22.65 -33.20
CA ILE A 5 -0.88 -22.14 -32.70
C ILE A 5 -0.97 -20.64 -32.43
N LEU A 6 -1.67 -19.88 -33.29
CA LEU A 6 -1.91 -18.44 -33.09
C LEU A 6 -2.74 -18.14 -31.83
N ILE A 7 -3.74 -18.98 -31.51
CA ILE A 7 -4.56 -18.81 -30.30
C ILE A 7 -3.74 -19.08 -29.02
N ILE A 8 -2.84 -20.07 -29.06
CA ILE A 8 -1.96 -20.38 -27.91
C ILE A 8 -0.95 -19.25 -27.68
N LEU A 9 -0.42 -18.63 -28.74
CA LEU A 9 0.49 -17.49 -28.64
C LEU A 9 -0.20 -16.23 -28.11
N LEU A 10 -1.49 -16.04 -28.45
CA LEU A 10 -2.31 -14.94 -27.94
C LEU A 10 -2.63 -15.08 -26.43
N LEU A 11 -2.81 -16.32 -25.95
CA LEU A 11 -3.07 -16.61 -24.53
C LEU A 11 -1.83 -16.42 -23.64
N ILE A 12 -0.62 -16.63 -24.18
CA ILE A 12 0.64 -16.38 -23.47
C ILE A 12 0.89 -14.86 -23.31
N ALA A 13 0.54 -14.05 -24.31
CA ALA A 13 0.67 -12.58 -24.22
C ALA A 13 -0.23 -11.97 -23.12
N PHE A 14 -1.38 -12.57 -22.85
CA PHE A 14 -2.29 -12.17 -21.76
C PHE A 14 -1.81 -12.56 -20.36
N SER A 15 -0.72 -13.33 -20.26
CA SER A 15 -0.12 -13.74 -18.98
C SER A 15 1.00 -12.82 -18.50
N SER A 16 1.22 -11.68 -19.17
CA SER A 16 2.06 -10.61 -18.64
C SER A 16 1.41 -10.07 -17.36
N LYS A 17 1.88 -10.59 -16.23
CA LYS A 17 1.48 -10.17 -14.90
C LYS A 17 1.74 -8.67 -14.77
N ALA A 18 0.68 -7.91 -14.56
CA ALA A 18 0.69 -6.50 -14.20
C ALA A 18 1.24 -6.28 -12.77
N GLN A 19 2.45 -6.77 -12.48
CA GLN A 19 3.11 -6.65 -11.17
C GLN A 19 3.98 -5.39 -11.06
N THR A 20 4.24 -4.69 -12.17
CA THR A 20 5.18 -3.56 -12.21
C THR A 20 4.77 -2.36 -11.35
N GLN A 21 3.48 -2.03 -11.25
CA GLN A 21 3.08 -0.78 -10.62
C GLN A 21 3.14 -0.82 -9.08
N GLU A 22 2.96 -1.99 -8.46
CA GLU A 22 3.06 -2.10 -7.01
C GLU A 22 4.50 -2.00 -6.51
N ASP A 23 5.45 -2.50 -7.31
CA ASP A 23 6.88 -2.45 -7.01
C ASP A 23 7.45 -1.04 -7.19
N GLU A 24 6.95 -0.24 -8.14
CA GLU A 24 7.46 1.11 -8.43
C GLU A 24 7.31 2.05 -7.22
N PHE A 25 6.13 2.12 -6.60
CA PHE A 25 5.94 2.96 -5.41
C PHE A 25 6.84 2.55 -4.24
N VAL A 26 6.99 1.25 -3.99
CA VAL A 26 7.84 0.76 -2.89
C VAL A 26 9.30 1.08 -3.18
N LYS A 27 9.72 0.94 -4.44
CA LYS A 27 11.06 1.29 -4.88
C LYS A 27 11.34 2.78 -4.68
N ASP A 28 10.45 3.66 -5.15
CA ASP A 28 10.59 5.11 -4.99
C ASP A 28 10.63 5.51 -3.51
N LEU A 29 9.80 4.86 -2.68
CA LEU A 29 9.82 5.06 -1.22
C LEU A 29 11.18 4.66 -0.64
N ILE A 30 11.72 3.49 -1.00
CA ILE A 30 13.03 3.04 -0.50
C ILE A 30 14.14 3.99 -0.95
N GLU A 31 14.14 4.43 -2.20
CA GLU A 31 15.12 5.40 -2.70
C GLU A 31 15.10 6.69 -1.87
N SER A 32 13.89 7.20 -1.54
CA SER A 32 13.75 8.38 -0.67
C SER A 32 14.20 8.16 0.78
N LEU A 33 14.11 6.92 1.28
CA LEU A 33 14.51 6.57 2.65
C LEU A 33 16.00 6.27 2.74
N ALA A 34 16.60 5.73 1.69
CA ALA A 34 18.01 5.36 1.63
C ALA A 34 18.94 6.55 1.94
N GLU A 35 18.53 7.78 1.60
CA GLU A 35 19.29 9.00 1.93
C GLU A 35 19.41 9.25 3.44
N ASN A 36 18.44 8.79 4.22
CA ASN A 36 18.37 9.00 5.67
C ASN A 36 18.79 7.77 6.48
N LEU A 37 19.04 6.64 5.81
CA LEU A 37 19.43 5.38 6.42
C LEU A 37 20.96 5.19 6.39
N PRO A 38 21.53 4.42 7.34
CA PRO A 38 22.92 4.01 7.27
C PRO A 38 23.25 3.26 5.97
N GLU A 39 24.46 3.44 5.43
CA GLU A 39 24.90 2.75 4.20
C GLU A 39 24.92 1.21 4.33
N ASP A 40 25.04 0.69 5.56
CA ASP A 40 25.04 -0.74 5.87
C ASP A 40 23.63 -1.30 6.13
N PHE A 41 22.58 -0.49 6.00
CA PHE A 41 21.21 -0.93 6.20
C PHE A 41 20.76 -1.87 5.08
N ASP A 42 20.12 -3.00 5.46
CA ASP A 42 19.62 -3.97 4.49
C ASP A 42 18.32 -3.48 3.82
N LEU A 43 18.49 -2.76 2.72
CA LEU A 43 17.38 -2.26 1.90
C LEU A 43 16.56 -3.39 1.27
N SER A 44 17.13 -4.58 1.06
CA SER A 44 16.41 -5.72 0.50
C SER A 44 15.42 -6.28 1.52
N GLU A 45 15.83 -6.41 2.78
CA GLU A 45 14.93 -6.81 3.87
C GLU A 45 13.80 -5.79 4.06
N LEU A 46 14.12 -4.49 4.01
CA LEU A 46 13.11 -3.43 4.09
C LEU A 46 12.11 -3.51 2.92
N GLN A 47 12.59 -3.76 1.71
CA GLN A 47 11.72 -3.94 0.54
C GLN A 47 10.73 -5.06 0.75
N ASP A 48 11.20 -6.25 1.13
CA ASP A 48 10.35 -7.41 1.35
C ASP A 48 9.31 -7.12 2.43
N ARG A 49 9.70 -6.41 3.49
CA ARG A 49 8.81 -6.02 4.58
C ARG A 49 7.73 -5.01 4.13
N LEU A 50 8.10 -3.98 3.36
CA LEU A 50 7.13 -3.02 2.83
C LEU A 50 6.15 -3.68 1.85
N VAL A 51 6.64 -4.57 0.98
CA VAL A 51 5.79 -5.38 0.09
C VAL A 51 4.84 -6.27 0.89
N TYR A 52 5.29 -6.83 2.01
CA TYR A 52 4.45 -7.60 2.93
C TYR A 52 3.34 -6.73 3.53
N PHE A 53 3.65 -5.55 4.08
CA PHE A 53 2.65 -4.66 4.67
C PHE A 53 1.67 -4.07 3.66
N LYS A 54 2.08 -3.93 2.40
CA LYS A 54 1.17 -3.53 1.32
C LYS A 54 0.10 -4.61 1.07
N LYS A 55 0.46 -5.89 1.19
CA LYS A 55 -0.48 -7.02 1.10
C LYS A 55 -1.24 -7.27 2.41
N HIS A 56 -0.63 -6.92 3.54
CA HIS A 56 -1.15 -7.11 4.88
C HIS A 56 -1.09 -5.79 5.66
N PRO A 57 -1.97 -4.81 5.35
CA PRO A 57 -1.91 -3.49 5.95
C PRO A 57 -2.15 -3.55 7.47
N ILE A 58 -1.40 -2.72 8.19
CA ILE A 58 -1.42 -2.64 9.65
C ILE A 58 -2.71 -1.98 10.11
N ASN A 59 -3.41 -2.60 11.06
CA ASN A 59 -4.64 -2.03 11.61
C ASN A 59 -4.33 -0.99 12.70
N LEU A 60 -4.51 0.31 12.44
CA LEU A 60 -4.16 1.35 13.43
C LEU A 60 -4.99 1.30 14.72
N ASN A 61 -6.22 0.80 14.65
CA ASN A 61 -7.08 0.62 15.83
C ASN A 61 -6.72 -0.63 16.64
N ASN A 62 -5.89 -1.53 16.09
CA ASN A 62 -5.48 -2.79 16.72
C ASN A 62 -4.06 -3.18 16.28
N THR A 63 -3.09 -2.31 16.58
CA THR A 63 -1.67 -2.50 16.29
C THR A 63 -0.84 -2.31 17.56
N THR A 64 0.43 -2.70 17.48
CA THR A 64 1.43 -2.50 18.53
C THR A 64 2.45 -1.44 18.11
N PRO A 65 3.06 -0.69 19.05
CA PRO A 65 4.13 0.25 18.72
C PRO A 65 5.28 -0.38 17.95
N GLU A 66 5.58 -1.65 18.22
CA GLU A 66 6.63 -2.43 17.58
C GLU A 66 6.32 -2.69 16.10
N GLU A 67 5.05 -2.95 15.78
CA GLU A 67 4.59 -3.15 14.41
C GLU A 67 4.70 -1.85 13.59
N LEU A 68 4.33 -0.69 14.17
CA LEU A 68 4.52 0.60 13.48
C LEU A 68 5.99 1.00 13.33
N LYS A 69 6.86 0.65 14.30
CA LYS A 69 8.32 0.87 14.19
C LYS A 69 8.93 0.12 13.01
N SER A 70 8.32 -0.99 12.59
CA SER A 70 8.84 -1.83 11.50
C SER A 70 8.80 -1.13 10.13
N LEU A 71 8.02 -0.05 10.00
CA LEU A 71 7.96 0.79 8.79
C LEU A 71 9.20 1.68 8.61
N VAL A 72 10.01 1.89 9.65
CA VAL A 72 11.29 2.64 9.65
C VAL A 72 11.17 4.15 9.35
N PHE A 73 10.22 4.58 8.53
CA PHE A 73 9.97 5.99 8.19
C PHE A 73 9.11 6.74 9.22
N LEU A 74 8.56 6.05 10.22
CA LEU A 74 7.83 6.67 11.33
C LEU A 74 8.75 6.92 12.52
N SER A 75 8.77 8.15 13.01
CA SER A 75 9.52 8.50 14.22
C SER A 75 8.84 7.97 15.48
N PRO A 76 9.60 7.72 16.58
CA PRO A 76 9.04 7.32 17.86
C PRO A 76 7.99 8.28 18.41
N LEU A 77 8.14 9.58 18.13
CA LEU A 77 7.19 10.62 18.53
C LEU A 77 5.87 10.49 17.77
N GLN A 78 5.92 10.36 16.44
CA GLN A 78 4.73 10.13 15.60
C GLN A 78 3.96 8.88 16.05
N ILE A 79 4.67 7.78 16.31
CA ILE A 79 4.05 6.54 16.81
C ILE A 79 3.35 6.81 18.16
N SER A 80 4.02 7.48 19.10
CA SER A 80 3.41 7.84 20.39
C SER A 80 2.18 8.72 20.23
N ASN A 81 2.21 9.69 19.32
CA ASN A 81 1.09 10.58 19.04
C ASN A 81 -0.13 9.83 18.50
N VAL A 82 0.07 8.80 17.66
CA VAL A 82 -1.03 7.93 17.17
C VAL A 82 -1.73 7.24 18.33
N PHE A 83 -0.99 6.57 19.22
CA PHE A 83 -1.58 5.89 20.37
C PHE A 83 -2.22 6.86 21.36
N ASN A 84 -1.62 8.04 21.55
CA ASN A 84 -2.20 9.08 22.41
C ASN A 84 -3.52 9.58 21.84
N HIS A 85 -3.59 9.85 20.53
CA HIS A 85 -4.83 10.27 19.86
C HIS A 85 -5.93 9.22 20.04
N ILE A 86 -5.61 7.93 19.83
CA ILE A 86 -6.57 6.84 20.02
C ILE A 86 -7.05 6.75 21.48
N LYS A 87 -6.14 6.99 22.44
CA LYS A 87 -6.45 6.96 23.86
C LYS A 87 -7.34 8.13 24.29
N THR A 88 -7.15 9.33 23.73
CA THR A 88 -7.90 10.53 24.12
C THR A 88 -9.23 10.66 23.38
N ASN A 89 -9.26 10.31 22.09
CA ASN A 89 -10.39 10.58 21.20
C ASN A 89 -11.21 9.32 20.89
N GLY A 90 -10.66 8.14 21.18
CA GLY A 90 -11.25 6.85 20.82
C GLY A 90 -10.67 6.30 19.52
N LYS A 91 -11.31 5.25 18.98
CA LYS A 91 -10.86 4.58 17.76
C LYS A 91 -10.97 5.52 16.56
N LEU A 92 -9.99 5.43 15.66
CA LEU A 92 -10.01 6.13 14.38
C LEU A 92 -11.18 5.63 13.52
N ILE A 93 -11.91 6.56 12.91
CA ILE A 93 -13.08 6.26 12.05
C ILE A 93 -12.67 6.27 10.58
N ASP A 94 -11.74 7.15 10.21
CA ASP A 94 -11.19 7.27 8.86
C ASP A 94 -9.65 7.33 8.91
N VAL A 95 -8.99 6.69 7.95
CA VAL A 95 -7.53 6.67 7.81
C VAL A 95 -7.00 8.11 7.66
N LEU A 96 -7.80 9.00 7.08
CA LEU A 96 -7.45 10.40 6.90
C LEU A 96 -7.37 11.19 8.23
N GLU A 97 -7.94 10.68 9.33
CA GLU A 97 -7.84 11.33 10.66
C GLU A 97 -6.40 11.44 11.15
N ILE A 98 -5.47 10.65 10.60
CA ILE A 98 -4.04 10.77 10.90
C ILE A 98 -3.51 12.16 10.59
N GLN A 99 -4.08 12.87 9.61
CA GLN A 99 -3.72 14.26 9.30
C GLN A 99 -4.03 15.24 10.45
N SER A 100 -4.89 14.86 11.39
CA SER A 100 -5.19 15.66 12.58
C SER A 100 -4.24 15.39 13.75
N ILE A 101 -3.37 14.38 13.63
CA ILE A 101 -2.41 13.98 14.65
C ILE A 101 -1.18 14.89 14.53
N ALA A 102 -0.66 15.34 15.67
CA ALA A 102 0.54 16.17 15.70
C ALA A 102 1.74 15.44 15.07
N ASP A 103 2.59 16.21 14.38
CA ASP A 103 3.80 15.74 13.72
C ASP A 103 3.57 14.82 12.50
N PHE A 104 2.35 14.79 11.96
CA PHE A 104 2.06 14.17 10.65
C PHE A 104 1.89 15.24 9.57
N ASP A 105 2.84 15.27 8.64
CA ASP A 105 2.78 16.04 7.41
C ASP A 105 2.10 15.25 6.28
N THR A 106 1.64 15.97 5.25
CA THR A 106 0.91 15.36 4.13
C THR A 106 1.74 14.30 3.40
N GLU A 107 3.06 14.49 3.31
CA GLU A 107 3.95 13.53 2.65
C GLU A 107 4.08 12.24 3.47
N THR A 108 4.33 12.32 4.78
CA THR A 108 4.34 11.15 5.66
C THR A 108 3.01 10.39 5.62
N VAL A 109 1.88 11.11 5.61
CA VAL A 109 0.55 10.47 5.50
C VAL A 109 0.41 9.72 4.18
N GLN A 110 0.78 10.34 3.05
CA GLN A 110 0.73 9.67 1.74
C GLN A 110 1.61 8.42 1.69
N ARG A 111 2.80 8.47 2.28
CA ARG A 111 3.70 7.30 2.40
C ARG A 111 3.10 6.20 3.26
N LEU A 112 2.36 6.57 4.32
CA LEU A 112 1.78 5.63 5.27
C LEU A 112 0.51 4.93 4.75
N LEU A 113 -0.37 5.66 4.05
CA LEU A 113 -1.66 5.19 3.55
C LEU A 113 -1.67 3.78 2.92
N PRO A 114 -0.72 3.39 2.04
CA PRO A 114 -0.73 2.07 1.42
C PRO A 114 -0.40 0.91 2.37
N PHE A 115 0.10 1.19 3.58
CA PHE A 115 0.54 0.18 4.55
C PHE A 115 -0.39 0.06 5.77
N ILE A 116 -1.48 0.83 5.81
CA ILE A 116 -2.37 0.91 6.97
C ILE A 116 -3.84 0.70 6.61
N THR A 117 -4.62 0.27 7.60
CA THR A 117 -6.07 0.10 7.49
C THR A 117 -6.73 0.37 8.84
N LEU A 118 -8.03 0.66 8.83
CA LEU A 118 -8.86 0.71 10.04
C LEU A 118 -9.80 -0.49 10.15
N ASN A 119 -10.09 -1.14 9.02
CA ASN A 119 -11.00 -2.27 8.97
C ASN A 119 -10.27 -3.55 9.35
N GLN A 120 -10.81 -4.25 10.36
CA GLN A 120 -10.50 -5.65 10.53
C GLN A 120 -11.12 -6.39 9.34
N LYS A 121 -10.25 -6.82 8.42
CA LYS A 121 -10.33 -8.09 7.71
C LYS A 121 -11.73 -8.49 7.24
N ASP A 122 -12.16 -7.97 6.09
CA ASP A 122 -13.24 -8.59 5.29
C ASP A 122 -13.26 -8.19 3.79
N LEU A 123 -12.36 -7.31 3.33
CA LEU A 123 -12.42 -6.85 1.93
C LEU A 123 -11.62 -7.71 0.94
N VAL A 124 -10.62 -8.48 1.41
CA VAL A 124 -9.86 -9.36 0.51
C VAL A 124 -10.69 -10.57 0.06
N ASP A 125 -11.66 -11.03 0.85
CA ASP A 125 -12.54 -12.14 0.47
C ASP A 125 -13.80 -11.71 -0.32
N LYS A 126 -14.00 -10.40 -0.54
CA LYS A 126 -15.18 -9.86 -1.25
C LYS A 126 -14.86 -9.02 -2.48
N ILE A 127 -13.74 -9.27 -3.16
CA ILE A 127 -13.66 -8.96 -4.60
C ILE A 127 -14.48 -10.03 -5.35
N THR A 128 -15.79 -10.06 -5.11
CA THR A 128 -16.72 -10.78 -5.98
C THR A 128 -16.67 -10.07 -7.32
N LEU A 129 -16.45 -10.81 -8.41
CA LEU A 129 -16.36 -10.33 -9.81
C LEU A 129 -17.47 -9.33 -10.23
N ARG A 130 -18.55 -9.25 -9.44
CA ARG A 130 -19.65 -8.30 -9.55
C ARG A 130 -19.27 -6.84 -9.24
N ASN A 131 -18.32 -6.60 -8.32
CA ASN A 131 -17.91 -5.24 -7.93
C ASN A 131 -16.83 -4.65 -8.86
N ILE A 132 -16.10 -5.50 -9.59
CA ILE A 132 -15.12 -5.06 -10.60
C ILE A 132 -15.82 -4.31 -11.74
N LYS A 133 -17.09 -4.65 -12.03
CA LYS A 133 -17.90 -3.95 -13.04
C LYS A 133 -18.38 -2.56 -12.62
N VAL A 134 -18.29 -2.22 -11.33
CA VAL A 134 -18.77 -0.95 -10.76
C VAL A 134 -17.65 0.07 -10.58
N LEU A 135 -16.37 -0.38 -10.54
CA LEU A 135 -15.18 0.47 -10.46
C LEU A 135 -14.46 0.64 -11.82
N GLY A 136 -15.01 0.06 -12.89
CA GLY A 136 -14.45 0.12 -14.23
C GLY A 136 -14.87 1.37 -15.00
N ASP A 137 -14.62 2.56 -14.48
CA ASP A 137 -14.55 3.78 -15.32
C ASP A 137 -13.19 3.78 -16.03
N ASN A 138 -13.01 2.83 -16.95
CA ASN A 138 -11.97 2.92 -17.96
C ASN A 138 -12.50 3.90 -19.01
N ASP A 139 -12.05 5.15 -18.94
CA ASP A 139 -12.36 6.16 -19.94
C ASP A 139 -11.62 5.81 -21.26
N LEU A 140 -12.21 4.90 -22.03
CA LEU A 140 -11.70 4.44 -23.32
C LEU A 140 -12.02 5.50 -24.37
N VAL A 141 -11.13 6.49 -24.51
CA VAL A 141 -11.20 7.47 -25.60
C VAL A 141 -10.62 6.86 -26.86
N MET A 142 -11.45 6.22 -27.67
CA MET A 142 -11.10 5.87 -29.05
C MET A 142 -11.28 7.10 -29.94
N ARG A 143 -10.17 7.78 -30.27
CA ARG A 143 -10.15 8.75 -31.37
C ARG A 143 -10.04 7.98 -32.69
N PHE A 144 -11.14 7.94 -33.43
CA PHE A 144 -11.12 7.62 -34.85
C PHE A 144 -10.77 8.89 -35.62
N GLY A 145 -9.67 8.84 -36.36
CA GLY A 145 -9.31 9.82 -37.39
C GLY A 145 -9.89 9.43 -38.74
#